data_AF-A0A428RWS8-F1
#
_entry.id   AF-A0A428RWS8-F1
#
_cell.length_a   1.000
_cell.length_b   1.000
_cell.length_c   1.000
_cell.angle_alpha   90.00
_cell.angle_beta   90.00
_cell.angle_gamma   90.00
#
_symmetry.space_group_name_H-M   'P 1'
#
loop_
_entity.id
_entity.type
_entity.pdbx_description
1 polymer ?
#
loop_
_entity_poly.entity_id
_entity_poly.type
_entity_poly.pdbx_seq_one_letter_code
_entity_poly.pdbx_strand_id
1 'polypeptide(L)'
;MTHLGLTLSDQAQEKRLIRKSDSLSVALKSLLKVILILAIKETRLPAAPSLSVGVATCVAMGMATYFVSVPLAKATQARKASRDDKVETNSSKAHEAQAHYTASAKTKAGYRPAWQVVLFIGIVLVFLFLADEDSMVIWLRLGHQFLSIDETYDNFAQSHPKVTSILKAMRSGPATGGTIAGAADSPEKTTDYEAGALHIDDITEGISGEWRNDAIVRYDQLMNVDSLDIDSSRAIRISQHVTEAANDPQVQGIVLLIGTDLLSEVAVLLALTVTSHKPIVMTGAILPHTAVSADGPGNILAAVRTAAAKGWSSKGHEVVIVIQNKIMAPWGTKKEENQFLPGPGSLLGEIEDSRPCFRWSPDPRAYMKFGLGGLSPGTPLPEVVRFDAHQDFRAYLVEAAIANGAKGMVLVGYGDGYWPEASAQQIKKLADETGVVMVFAAEGQLERAHA
;
A
#
# COMPACT_ATOMS: atom_id res chain seq x y z
N MET A 1 -46.94 -29.62 -11.06
CA MET A 1 -45.77 -30.39 -11.51
C MET A 1 -45.23 -29.66 -12.73
N THR A 2 -44.12 -28.92 -12.66
CA THR A 2 -42.73 -29.41 -12.89
C THR A 2 -42.61 -30.31 -14.14
N HIS A 3 -41.79 -30.03 -15.16
CA HIS A 3 -40.51 -29.28 -15.18
C HIS A 3 -40.27 -28.41 -16.44
N LEU A 4 -39.21 -27.60 -16.36
CA LEU A 4 -38.44 -26.94 -17.45
C LEU A 4 -38.20 -27.88 -18.66
N GLY A 5 -37.90 -27.43 -19.88
CA GLY A 5 -37.54 -26.08 -20.35
C GLY A 5 -36.21 -26.09 -21.12
N LEU A 6 -36.21 -25.47 -22.31
CA LEU A 6 -35.06 -25.09 -23.16
C LEU A 6 -34.18 -26.20 -23.77
N THR A 7 -34.38 -26.40 -25.08
CA THR A 7 -33.39 -26.94 -26.02
C THR A 7 -32.24 -25.95 -26.24
N LEU A 8 -31.01 -26.32 -25.86
CA LEU A 8 -29.76 -25.69 -26.33
C LEU A 8 -28.73 -26.79 -26.64
N SER A 9 -27.88 -26.55 -27.64
CA SER A 9 -27.35 -27.61 -28.52
C SER A 9 -26.02 -28.27 -28.12
N ASP A 10 -25.81 -29.50 -28.60
CA ASP A 10 -24.62 -30.33 -28.41
C ASP A 10 -23.29 -29.64 -28.76
N GLN A 11 -23.28 -28.71 -29.72
CA GLN A 11 -22.09 -27.95 -30.10
C GLN A 11 -21.47 -27.16 -28.93
N ALA A 12 -22.24 -26.82 -27.89
CA ALA A 12 -21.72 -26.11 -26.72
C ALA A 12 -20.88 -27.00 -25.79
N GLN A 13 -21.18 -28.31 -25.70
CA GLN A 13 -20.37 -29.26 -24.94
C GLN A 13 -19.10 -29.65 -25.71
N GLU A 14 -19.21 -29.85 -27.02
CA GLU A 14 -18.08 -30.19 -27.89
C GLU A 14 -17.01 -29.06 -27.92
N LYS A 15 -17.44 -27.81 -28.11
CA LYS A 15 -16.56 -26.62 -27.99
C LYS A 15 -15.93 -26.44 -26.60
N ARG A 16 -16.54 -26.99 -25.54
CA ARG A 16 -16.00 -26.97 -24.16
C ARG A 16 -14.90 -28.01 -23.93
N LEU A 17 -14.95 -29.14 -24.64
CA LEU A 17 -13.96 -30.21 -24.54
C LEU A 17 -12.68 -29.88 -25.32
N ILE A 18 -12.82 -29.27 -26.50
CA ILE A 18 -11.67 -28.82 -27.32
C ILE A 18 -10.77 -27.86 -26.52
N ARG A 19 -11.34 -26.86 -25.84
CA ARG A 19 -10.59 -25.88 -25.01
C ARG A 19 -9.78 -26.51 -23.86
N LYS A 20 -10.14 -27.69 -23.36
CA LYS A 20 -9.40 -28.39 -22.27
C LYS A 20 -8.26 -29.27 -22.78
N SER A 21 -8.25 -29.62 -24.06
CA SER A 21 -7.07 -30.18 -24.72
C SER A 21 -6.01 -29.09 -24.92
N ASP A 22 -6.45 -27.91 -25.38
CA ASP A 22 -5.56 -26.78 -25.65
C ASP A 22 -4.91 -26.21 -24.39
N SER A 23 -5.53 -26.25 -23.21
CA SER A 23 -4.89 -25.73 -21.99
C SER A 23 -3.53 -26.37 -21.66
N LEU A 24 -3.32 -27.62 -22.08
CA LEU A 24 -2.04 -28.32 -21.87
C LEU A 24 -1.00 -27.95 -22.95
N SER A 25 -1.44 -27.69 -24.19
CA SER A 25 -0.58 -27.15 -25.25
C SER A 25 -0.21 -25.67 -24.99
N VAL A 26 -1.13 -24.91 -24.41
CA VAL A 26 -0.92 -23.52 -23.96
C VAL A 26 0.04 -23.47 -22.77
N ALA A 27 -0.15 -24.29 -21.74
CA ALA A 27 0.80 -24.35 -20.62
C ALA A 27 2.24 -24.69 -21.08
N LEU A 28 2.39 -25.65 -22.01
CA LEU A 28 3.69 -26.00 -22.58
C LEU A 28 4.28 -24.87 -23.44
N LYS A 29 3.46 -24.20 -24.27
CA LYS A 29 3.87 -23.03 -25.07
C LYS A 29 4.24 -21.82 -24.20
N SER A 30 3.55 -21.60 -23.09
CA SER A 30 3.88 -20.53 -22.13
C SER A 30 5.19 -20.82 -21.41
N LEU A 31 5.41 -22.07 -20.97
CA LEU A 31 6.69 -22.47 -20.37
C LEU A 31 7.85 -22.29 -21.37
N LEU A 32 7.66 -22.73 -22.63
CA LEU A 32 8.64 -22.57 -23.70
C LEU A 32 8.90 -21.09 -24.02
N LYS A 33 7.87 -20.23 -24.01
CA LYS A 33 8.02 -18.78 -24.17
C LYS A 33 8.82 -18.15 -23.02
N VAL A 34 8.55 -18.51 -21.77
CA VAL A 34 9.30 -18.00 -20.61
C VAL A 34 10.78 -18.41 -20.71
N ILE A 35 11.06 -19.67 -21.05
CA ILE A 35 12.44 -20.17 -21.26
C ILE A 35 13.12 -19.42 -22.42
N LEU A 36 12.41 -19.18 -23.54
CA LEU A 36 12.95 -18.44 -24.68
C LEU A 36 13.19 -16.95 -24.36
N ILE A 37 12.32 -16.33 -23.57
CA ILE A 37 12.46 -14.93 -23.12
C ILE A 37 13.66 -14.79 -22.17
N LEU A 38 13.85 -15.73 -21.23
CA LEU A 38 15.03 -15.79 -20.38
C LEU A 38 16.31 -15.94 -21.23
N ALA A 39 16.33 -16.93 -22.12
CA ALA A 39 17.47 -17.19 -23.01
C ALA A 39 17.82 -16.00 -23.92
N ILE A 40 16.82 -15.28 -24.46
CA ILE A 40 17.05 -14.10 -25.32
C ILE A 40 17.57 -12.92 -24.48
N LYS A 41 17.03 -12.70 -23.27
CA LYS A 41 17.38 -11.57 -22.39
C LYS A 41 18.81 -11.66 -21.81
N GLU A 42 19.39 -12.85 -21.74
CA GLU A 42 20.77 -13.10 -21.25
C GLU A 42 21.87 -12.99 -22.32
N THR A 43 21.54 -12.79 -23.61
CA THR A 43 22.54 -12.80 -24.72
C THR A 43 23.52 -11.61 -24.78
N ARG A 44 23.84 -10.97 -23.65
CA ARG A 44 24.78 -9.83 -23.58
C ARG A 44 25.89 -9.92 -22.52
N LEU A 45 26.21 -11.12 -22.00
CA LEU A 45 27.47 -11.41 -21.28
C LEU A 45 27.91 -12.87 -21.56
N PRO A 46 29.21 -13.23 -21.45
CA PRO A 46 29.70 -14.55 -21.81
C PRO A 46 29.35 -15.62 -20.76
N ALA A 47 29.16 -16.86 -21.21
CA ALA A 47 28.55 -17.94 -20.42
C ALA A 47 29.44 -18.51 -19.31
N ALA A 48 28.83 -18.77 -18.15
CA ALA A 48 29.33 -19.72 -17.16
C ALA A 48 28.75 -21.14 -17.44
N PRO A 49 29.49 -22.23 -17.15
CA PRO A 49 29.02 -23.60 -17.40
C PRO A 49 27.83 -24.04 -16.50
N SER A 50 27.52 -23.29 -15.44
CA SER A 50 26.32 -23.49 -14.62
C SER A 50 25.02 -23.25 -15.39
N LEU A 51 24.98 -22.22 -16.26
CA LEU A 51 23.77 -21.86 -17.02
C LEU A 51 23.40 -22.95 -18.04
N SER A 52 24.37 -23.53 -18.73
CA SER A 52 24.13 -24.62 -19.68
C SER A 52 23.68 -25.91 -19.00
N VAL A 53 24.20 -26.22 -17.80
CA VAL A 53 23.72 -27.34 -16.98
C VAL A 53 22.29 -27.10 -16.47
N GLY A 54 21.96 -25.88 -16.03
CA GLY A 54 20.60 -25.51 -15.60
C GLY A 54 19.58 -25.66 -16.74
N VAL A 55 19.88 -25.10 -17.91
CA VAL A 55 19.02 -25.21 -19.11
C VAL A 55 18.87 -26.68 -19.54
N ALA A 56 19.95 -27.46 -19.60
CA ALA A 56 19.90 -28.88 -19.94
C ALA A 56 19.03 -29.69 -18.95
N THR A 57 19.12 -29.39 -17.65
CA THR A 57 18.35 -30.07 -16.60
C THR A 57 16.86 -29.73 -16.71
N CYS A 58 16.51 -28.46 -16.94
CA CYS A 58 15.13 -28.04 -17.17
C CYS A 58 14.52 -28.71 -18.42
N VAL A 59 15.28 -28.82 -19.52
CA VAL A 59 14.85 -29.53 -20.73
C VAL A 59 14.65 -31.03 -20.45
N ALA A 60 15.55 -31.67 -19.70
CA ALA A 60 15.43 -33.07 -19.30
C ALA A 60 14.20 -33.33 -18.43
N MET A 61 13.91 -32.48 -17.45
CA MET A 61 12.71 -32.57 -16.59
C MET A 61 11.40 -32.36 -17.38
N GLY A 62 11.41 -31.44 -18.36
CA GLY A 62 10.30 -31.25 -19.29
C GLY A 62 10.03 -32.48 -20.15
N MET A 63 11.10 -33.07 -20.73
CA MET A 63 11.02 -34.30 -21.52
C MET A 63 10.55 -35.49 -20.68
N ALA A 64 11.11 -35.70 -19.47
CA ALA A 64 10.68 -36.76 -18.56
C ALA A 64 9.17 -36.64 -18.23
N THR A 65 8.69 -35.42 -17.96
CA THR A 65 7.27 -35.16 -17.71
C THR A 65 6.40 -35.50 -18.93
N TYR A 66 6.86 -35.18 -20.15
CA TYR A 66 6.19 -35.55 -21.39
C TYR A 66 6.10 -37.08 -21.55
N PHE A 67 7.23 -37.80 -21.42
CA PHE A 67 7.29 -39.26 -21.58
C PHE A 67 6.49 -40.03 -20.53
N VAL A 68 6.35 -39.53 -19.30
CA VAL A 68 5.52 -40.18 -18.26
C VAL A 68 4.03 -39.85 -18.42
N SER A 69 3.69 -38.57 -18.66
CA SER A 69 2.29 -38.13 -18.62
C SER A 69 1.49 -38.45 -19.88
N VAL A 70 2.11 -38.42 -21.07
CA VAL A 70 1.42 -38.58 -22.36
C VAL A 70 0.93 -40.02 -22.59
N PRO A 71 1.72 -41.10 -22.38
CA PRO A 71 1.23 -42.46 -22.54
C PRO A 71 0.09 -42.79 -21.56
N LEU A 72 0.21 -42.33 -20.31
CA LEU A 72 -0.81 -42.53 -19.28
C LEU A 72 -2.12 -41.78 -19.61
N ALA A 73 -2.01 -40.58 -20.19
CA ALA A 73 -3.16 -39.85 -20.71
C ALA A 73 -3.82 -40.59 -21.88
N LYS A 74 -3.04 -41.01 -22.89
CA LYS A 74 -3.54 -41.77 -24.05
C LYS A 74 -4.24 -43.08 -23.63
N ALA A 75 -3.64 -43.86 -22.74
CA ALA A 75 -4.22 -45.11 -22.24
C ALA A 75 -5.54 -44.89 -21.48
N THR A 76 -5.62 -43.83 -20.66
CA THR A 76 -6.85 -43.47 -19.94
C THR A 76 -7.94 -42.99 -20.90
N GLN A 77 -7.57 -42.28 -21.97
CA GLN A 77 -8.50 -41.80 -23.00
C GLN A 77 -9.03 -42.94 -23.89
N ALA A 78 -8.18 -43.89 -24.29
CA ALA A 78 -8.59 -45.10 -25.02
C ALA A 78 -9.57 -45.96 -24.21
N ARG A 79 -9.34 -46.10 -22.89
CA ARG A 79 -10.27 -46.77 -21.96
C ARG A 79 -11.58 -46.02 -21.78
N LYS A 80 -11.58 -44.68 -21.91
CA LYS A 80 -12.81 -43.88 -21.91
C LYS A 80 -13.62 -44.14 -23.20
N ALA A 81 -12.98 -44.07 -24.36
CA ALA A 81 -13.64 -44.34 -25.64
C ALA A 81 -14.27 -45.76 -25.66
N SER A 82 -13.49 -46.80 -25.34
CA SER A 82 -14.00 -48.18 -25.30
C SER A 82 -15.11 -48.41 -24.25
N ARG A 83 -15.21 -47.56 -23.23
CA ARG A 83 -16.36 -47.55 -22.30
C ARG A 83 -17.56 -46.90 -22.96
N ASP A 84 -17.38 -45.71 -23.54
CA ASP A 84 -18.43 -44.92 -24.16
C ASP A 84 -19.10 -45.74 -25.29
N ASP A 85 -18.31 -46.36 -26.18
CA ASP A 85 -18.78 -47.28 -27.23
C ASP A 85 -19.64 -48.44 -26.68
N LYS A 86 -19.26 -49.01 -25.52
CA LYS A 86 -19.97 -50.14 -24.88
C LYS A 86 -21.25 -49.73 -24.16
N VAL A 87 -21.32 -48.48 -23.70
CA VAL A 87 -22.53 -47.90 -23.09
C VAL A 87 -23.54 -47.57 -24.19
N GLU A 88 -23.09 -46.96 -25.30
CA GLU A 88 -23.97 -46.64 -26.44
C GLU A 88 -24.52 -47.89 -27.14
N THR A 89 -23.72 -48.96 -27.23
CA THR A 89 -24.16 -50.27 -27.77
C THR A 89 -24.96 -51.13 -26.76
N ASN A 90 -25.27 -50.59 -25.58
CA ASN A 90 -25.99 -51.28 -24.49
C ASN A 90 -25.42 -52.67 -24.14
N SER A 91 -24.09 -52.80 -24.16
CA SER A 91 -23.39 -54.07 -23.99
C SER A 91 -23.41 -54.52 -22.52
N SER A 92 -23.62 -55.82 -22.27
CA SER A 92 -23.51 -56.42 -20.93
C SER A 92 -22.13 -56.22 -20.28
N LYS A 93 -21.09 -55.88 -21.06
CA LYS A 93 -19.73 -55.57 -20.59
C LYS A 93 -19.50 -54.08 -20.31
N ALA A 94 -20.52 -53.22 -20.36
CA ALA A 94 -20.40 -51.79 -20.09
C ALA A 94 -19.94 -51.49 -18.65
N HIS A 95 -20.47 -52.22 -17.66
CA HIS A 95 -20.09 -52.07 -16.25
C HIS A 95 -18.62 -52.47 -15.99
N GLU A 96 -18.14 -53.54 -16.62
CA GLU A 96 -16.74 -53.98 -16.58
C GLU A 96 -15.80 -52.90 -17.17
N ALA A 97 -16.16 -52.34 -18.33
CA ALA A 97 -15.41 -51.25 -18.95
C ALA A 97 -15.39 -49.96 -18.09
N GLN A 98 -16.52 -49.62 -17.44
CA GLN A 98 -16.60 -48.51 -16.49
C GLN A 98 -15.70 -48.75 -15.27
N ALA A 99 -15.64 -49.98 -14.73
CA ALA A 99 -14.74 -50.32 -13.63
C ALA A 99 -13.25 -50.15 -14.02
N HIS A 100 -12.85 -50.64 -15.20
CA HIS A 100 -11.49 -50.46 -15.72
C HIS A 100 -11.14 -48.99 -15.98
N TYR A 101 -12.07 -48.18 -16.49
CA TYR A 101 -11.87 -46.74 -16.63
C TYR A 101 -11.69 -46.04 -15.27
N THR A 102 -12.57 -46.31 -14.29
CA THR A 102 -12.49 -45.74 -12.94
C THR A 102 -11.17 -46.11 -12.25
N ALA A 103 -10.73 -47.37 -12.36
CA ALA A 103 -9.44 -47.81 -11.85
C ALA A 103 -8.29 -47.02 -12.51
N SER A 104 -8.27 -46.93 -13.84
CA SER A 104 -7.25 -46.19 -14.60
C SER A 104 -7.20 -44.69 -14.24
N ALA A 105 -8.37 -44.08 -14.01
CA ALA A 105 -8.48 -42.69 -13.58
C ALA A 105 -7.96 -42.49 -12.14
N LYS A 106 -8.25 -43.41 -11.21
CA LYS A 106 -7.73 -43.39 -9.84
C LYS A 106 -6.21 -43.56 -9.82
N THR A 107 -5.67 -44.45 -10.65
CA THR A 107 -4.21 -44.58 -10.85
C THR A 107 -3.61 -43.25 -11.32
N LYS A 108 -4.14 -42.65 -12.40
CA LYS A 108 -3.67 -41.35 -12.91
C LYS A 108 -3.74 -40.22 -11.86
N ALA A 109 -4.77 -40.22 -11.02
CA ALA A 109 -4.91 -39.26 -9.92
C ALA A 109 -3.84 -39.45 -8.83
N GLY A 110 -3.48 -40.69 -8.50
CA GLY A 110 -2.43 -41.00 -7.50
C GLY A 110 -1.01 -40.68 -7.95
N TYR A 111 -0.67 -40.89 -9.24
CA TYR A 111 0.65 -40.53 -9.78
C TYR A 111 0.90 -39.02 -9.88
N ARG A 112 -0.16 -38.21 -10.01
CA ARG A 112 -0.06 -36.75 -10.17
C ARG A 112 0.66 -36.04 -9.01
N PRO A 113 0.25 -36.17 -7.72
CA PRO A 113 0.95 -35.52 -6.61
C PRO A 113 2.37 -36.06 -6.43
N ALA A 114 2.60 -37.37 -6.61
CA ALA A 114 3.94 -37.95 -6.54
C ALA A 114 4.89 -37.33 -7.59
N TRP A 115 4.42 -37.14 -8.83
CA TRP A 115 5.21 -36.48 -9.88
C TRP A 115 5.42 -34.99 -9.61
N GLN A 116 4.45 -34.30 -9.00
CA GLN A 116 4.61 -32.90 -8.57
C GLN A 116 5.68 -32.76 -7.47
N VAL A 117 5.78 -33.71 -6.54
CA VAL A 117 6.85 -33.74 -5.53
C VAL A 117 8.22 -34.00 -6.18
N VAL A 118 8.33 -34.94 -7.13
CA VAL A 118 9.58 -35.18 -7.87
C VAL A 118 10.01 -33.94 -8.67
N LEU A 119 9.07 -33.24 -9.32
CA LEU A 119 9.35 -31.97 -10.00
C LEU A 119 9.80 -30.88 -9.02
N PHE A 120 9.14 -30.75 -7.87
CA PHE A 120 9.52 -29.78 -6.84
C PHE A 120 10.93 -30.04 -6.29
N ILE A 121 11.24 -31.30 -5.96
CA ILE A 121 12.59 -31.70 -5.50
C ILE A 121 13.63 -31.44 -6.59
N GLY A 122 13.36 -31.78 -7.86
CA GLY A 122 14.27 -31.51 -8.97
C GLY A 122 14.53 -30.01 -9.17
N ILE A 123 13.50 -29.18 -9.05
CA ILE A 123 13.61 -27.72 -9.11
C ILE A 123 14.46 -27.20 -7.93
N VAL A 124 14.17 -27.64 -6.70
CA VAL A 124 14.94 -27.25 -5.50
C VAL A 124 16.41 -27.68 -5.59
N LEU A 125 16.70 -28.87 -6.13
CA LEU A 125 18.08 -29.31 -6.36
C LEU A 125 18.79 -28.45 -7.42
N VAL A 126 18.11 -28.09 -8.52
CA VAL A 126 18.65 -27.15 -9.51
C VAL A 126 18.93 -25.79 -8.86
N PHE A 127 18.06 -25.28 -7.98
CA PHE A 127 18.31 -24.05 -7.24
C PHE A 127 19.50 -24.15 -6.27
N LEU A 128 19.64 -25.27 -5.54
CA LEU A 128 20.76 -25.50 -4.61
C LEU A 128 22.12 -25.64 -5.32
N PHE A 129 22.16 -26.19 -6.54
CA PHE A 129 23.38 -26.30 -7.36
C PHE A 129 23.70 -25.04 -8.19
N LEU A 130 22.79 -24.06 -8.25
CA LEU A 130 23.00 -22.77 -8.95
C LEU A 130 23.25 -21.60 -7.99
N ALA A 131 23.15 -21.81 -6.67
CA ALA A 131 23.40 -20.79 -5.67
C ALA A 131 24.90 -20.67 -5.37
N ASP A 132 25.48 -19.52 -5.73
CA ASP A 132 26.83 -19.09 -5.35
C ASP A 132 26.73 -17.74 -4.62
N GLU A 133 27.67 -17.39 -3.74
CA GLU A 133 27.47 -16.31 -2.74
C GLU A 133 27.19 -14.92 -3.37
N ASP A 134 27.80 -14.62 -4.53
CA ASP A 134 27.57 -13.37 -5.27
C ASP A 134 26.16 -13.21 -5.87
N SER A 135 25.36 -14.29 -5.92
CA SER A 135 24.03 -14.28 -6.53
C SER A 135 22.92 -13.64 -5.66
N MET A 136 23.21 -13.25 -4.42
CA MET A 136 22.22 -12.66 -3.50
C MET A 136 21.60 -11.34 -4.01
N VAL A 137 22.34 -10.58 -4.83
CA VAL A 137 21.84 -9.35 -5.50
C VAL A 137 20.79 -9.68 -6.57
N ILE A 138 20.92 -10.84 -7.22
CA ILE A 138 19.94 -11.34 -8.20
C ILE A 138 18.67 -11.79 -7.46
N TRP A 139 18.79 -12.37 -6.26
CA TRP A 139 17.65 -12.74 -5.41
C TRP A 139 16.81 -11.53 -4.99
N LEU A 140 17.42 -10.43 -4.53
CA LEU A 140 16.71 -9.19 -4.23
C LEU A 140 15.95 -8.66 -5.46
N ARG A 141 16.56 -8.74 -6.65
CA ARG A 141 15.97 -8.28 -7.90
C ARG A 141 14.88 -9.20 -8.45
N LEU A 142 14.97 -10.52 -8.20
CA LEU A 142 13.94 -11.50 -8.55
C LEU A 142 12.75 -11.46 -7.59
N GLY A 143 12.96 -11.34 -6.27
CA GLY A 143 11.87 -11.11 -5.32
C GLY A 143 11.07 -9.86 -5.68
N HIS A 144 11.76 -8.79 -6.09
CA HIS A 144 11.14 -7.56 -6.57
C HIS A 144 10.47 -7.69 -7.97
N GLN A 145 10.87 -8.67 -8.79
CA GLN A 145 10.20 -8.99 -10.06
C GLN A 145 9.04 -9.98 -9.92
N PHE A 146 9.04 -10.86 -8.91
CA PHE A 146 7.86 -11.65 -8.53
C PHE A 146 6.74 -10.75 -7.99
N LEU A 147 7.12 -9.68 -7.27
CA LEU A 147 6.24 -8.55 -6.92
C LEU A 147 5.78 -7.71 -8.13
N SER A 148 6.37 -7.87 -9.31
CA SER A 148 5.95 -7.17 -10.54
C SER A 148 5.31 -8.13 -11.58
N ILE A 149 4.71 -9.23 -11.13
CA ILE A 149 3.94 -10.16 -11.98
C ILE A 149 2.47 -9.73 -12.12
N ASP A 150 2.05 -8.60 -11.53
CA ASP A 150 0.65 -8.16 -11.52
C ASP A 150 -0.02 -8.19 -12.91
N GLU A 151 0.62 -7.76 -14.00
CA GLU A 151 -0.02 -7.88 -15.34
C GLU A 151 -0.32 -9.32 -15.79
N THR A 152 0.39 -10.35 -15.31
CA THR A 152 0.04 -11.76 -15.58
C THR A 152 -0.87 -12.34 -14.49
N TYR A 153 -0.77 -11.82 -13.26
CA TYR A 153 -1.57 -12.24 -12.11
C TYR A 153 -3.01 -11.71 -12.20
N ASP A 154 -3.20 -10.46 -12.61
CA ASP A 154 -4.50 -9.84 -12.85
C ASP A 154 -5.23 -10.53 -14.01
N ASN A 155 -4.54 -10.85 -15.10
CA ASN A 155 -5.10 -11.68 -16.17
C ASN A 155 -5.53 -13.09 -15.69
N PHE A 156 -4.86 -13.63 -14.67
CA PHE A 156 -5.23 -14.91 -14.05
C PHE A 156 -6.38 -14.78 -13.01
N ALA A 157 -6.42 -13.67 -12.27
CA ALA A 157 -7.47 -13.34 -11.31
C ALA A 157 -8.79 -12.98 -12.02
N GLN A 158 -8.75 -12.11 -13.04
CA GLN A 158 -9.90 -11.77 -13.88
C GLN A 158 -10.52 -13.01 -14.55
N SER A 159 -9.73 -14.05 -14.84
CA SER A 159 -10.25 -15.32 -15.37
C SER A 159 -10.79 -16.30 -14.30
N HIS A 160 -10.64 -16.01 -13.00
CA HIS A 160 -11.10 -16.84 -11.90
C HIS A 160 -11.70 -16.02 -10.73
N PRO A 161 -12.98 -15.58 -10.82
CA PRO A 161 -13.59 -14.64 -9.86
C PRO A 161 -13.51 -15.03 -8.38
N LYS A 162 -13.48 -16.34 -8.07
CA LYS A 162 -13.33 -16.85 -6.70
C LYS A 162 -11.93 -16.67 -6.12
N VAL A 163 -10.90 -16.56 -6.96
CA VAL A 163 -9.53 -16.28 -6.53
C VAL A 163 -9.40 -14.79 -6.23
N THR A 164 -9.98 -13.92 -7.06
CA THR A 164 -10.06 -12.47 -6.81
C THR A 164 -10.76 -12.16 -5.49
N SER A 165 -11.89 -12.80 -5.18
CA SER A 165 -12.58 -12.58 -3.90
C SER A 165 -11.77 -13.04 -2.68
N ILE A 166 -10.97 -14.10 -2.81
CA ILE A 166 -10.12 -14.60 -1.72
C ILE A 166 -8.87 -13.73 -1.56
N LEU A 167 -8.26 -13.27 -2.66
CA LEU A 167 -7.12 -12.35 -2.63
C LEU A 167 -7.53 -10.98 -2.11
N LYS A 168 -8.69 -10.45 -2.51
CA LYS A 168 -9.25 -9.22 -1.94
C LYS A 168 -9.52 -9.38 -0.45
N ALA A 169 -10.04 -10.53 0.00
CA ALA A 169 -10.21 -10.86 1.43
C ALA A 169 -8.89 -11.17 2.19
N MET A 170 -7.76 -11.34 1.49
CA MET A 170 -6.42 -11.51 2.09
C MET A 170 -5.61 -10.21 2.07
N ARG A 171 -5.89 -9.30 1.13
CA ARG A 171 -5.35 -7.93 1.08
C ARG A 171 -6.21 -6.91 1.83
N SER A 172 -7.43 -7.27 2.25
CA SER A 172 -8.33 -6.43 3.06
C SER A 172 -7.86 -6.31 4.51
N GLY A 173 -6.72 -5.67 4.72
CA GLY A 173 -6.63 -4.69 5.79
C GLY A 173 -7.06 -3.34 5.21
N PRO A 174 -7.74 -2.47 5.96
CA PRO A 174 -7.96 -1.10 5.51
C PRO A 174 -6.64 -0.31 5.41
N ALA A 175 -6.65 0.71 4.54
CA ALA A 175 -5.52 1.58 4.24
C ALA A 175 -5.17 2.52 5.40
N THR A 176 -4.18 3.38 5.18
CA THR A 176 -3.91 4.55 6.00
C THR A 176 -5.20 5.37 6.13
N GLY A 177 -5.68 5.51 7.36
CA GLY A 177 -7.08 5.80 7.65
C GLY A 177 -7.54 7.24 7.41
N GLY A 178 -8.66 7.58 8.01
CA GLY A 178 -9.36 8.84 7.73
C GLY A 178 -10.13 8.83 6.41
N THR A 179 -10.57 10.01 5.99
CA THR A 179 -11.51 10.23 4.89
C THR A 179 -11.05 9.74 3.52
N ILE A 180 -9.74 9.79 3.23
CA ILE A 180 -9.18 9.39 1.92
C ILE A 180 -9.34 7.90 1.61
N ALA A 181 -9.37 7.08 2.66
CA ALA A 181 -9.69 5.66 2.61
C ALA A 181 -11.12 5.37 3.09
N GLY A 182 -11.93 6.40 3.34
CA GLY A 182 -13.29 6.28 3.84
C GLY A 182 -14.31 5.92 2.75
N ALA A 183 -15.37 5.21 3.14
CA ALA A 183 -16.43 4.77 2.23
C ALA A 183 -17.83 4.96 2.84
N ALA A 184 -18.81 5.22 1.98
CA ALA A 184 -20.22 5.32 2.32
C ALA A 184 -21.07 4.41 1.41
N ASP A 185 -22.26 4.05 1.88
CA ASP A 185 -23.21 3.18 1.13
C ASP A 185 -23.75 3.81 -0.17
N SER A 186 -23.55 5.11 -0.37
CA SER A 186 -24.02 5.86 -1.53
C SER A 186 -23.02 6.95 -1.94
N PRO A 187 -22.78 7.18 -3.24
CA PRO A 187 -21.94 8.28 -3.72
C PRO A 187 -22.42 9.69 -3.36
N GLU A 188 -23.68 9.83 -2.93
CA GLU A 188 -24.26 11.10 -2.48
C GLU A 188 -23.94 11.40 -1.00
N LYS A 189 -23.57 10.40 -0.21
CA LYS A 189 -23.23 10.57 1.22
C LYS A 189 -21.80 11.10 1.36
N THR A 190 -21.66 12.30 1.93
CA THR A 190 -20.36 12.93 2.23
C THR A 190 -20.12 13.16 3.72
N THR A 191 -21.16 13.06 4.57
CA THR A 191 -21.10 13.31 6.02
C THR A 191 -21.27 12.05 6.88
N ASP A 192 -21.80 10.97 6.30
CA ASP A 192 -22.11 9.70 6.97
C ASP A 192 -21.35 8.60 6.22
N TYR A 193 -20.12 8.33 6.68
CA TYR A 193 -19.18 7.39 6.08
C TYR A 193 -18.28 6.77 7.15
N GLU A 194 -17.76 5.57 6.89
CA GLU A 194 -16.74 4.94 7.74
C GLU A 194 -15.36 5.39 7.25
N ALA A 195 -14.58 6.03 8.12
CA ALA A 195 -13.20 6.44 7.84
C ALA A 195 -12.28 5.22 7.80
N GLY A 196 -11.37 5.16 6.82
CA GLY A 196 -10.45 4.02 6.72
C GLY A 196 -11.14 2.67 6.48
N ALA A 197 -12.07 2.61 5.52
CA ALA A 197 -12.80 1.39 5.15
C ALA A 197 -12.19 0.62 3.96
N LEU A 198 -11.45 1.31 3.08
CA LEU A 198 -10.87 0.77 1.84
C LEU A 198 -9.37 0.48 1.96
N HIS A 199 -8.82 -0.45 1.18
CA HIS A 199 -7.37 -0.67 1.11
C HIS A 199 -6.67 0.31 0.15
N ILE A 200 -5.35 0.45 0.26
CA ILE A 200 -4.54 1.34 -0.59
C ILE A 200 -4.62 0.94 -2.06
N ASP A 201 -4.75 -0.36 -2.35
CA ASP A 201 -5.01 -0.88 -3.69
C ASP A 201 -6.34 -0.36 -4.26
N ASP A 202 -7.42 -0.38 -3.45
CA ASP A 202 -8.76 0.06 -3.87
C ASP A 202 -8.77 1.56 -4.22
N ILE A 203 -8.17 2.39 -3.36
CA ILE A 203 -8.16 3.85 -3.56
C ILE A 203 -7.20 4.33 -4.66
N THR A 204 -6.34 3.44 -5.16
CA THR A 204 -5.38 3.75 -6.23
C THR A 204 -5.69 3.05 -7.56
N GLU A 205 -6.65 2.11 -7.60
CA GLU A 205 -6.96 1.29 -8.79
C GLU A 205 -7.09 2.13 -10.07
N GLY A 206 -7.92 3.18 -10.03
CA GLY A 206 -8.20 4.05 -11.18
C GLY A 206 -7.12 5.07 -11.57
N ILE A 207 -6.09 5.28 -10.73
CA ILE A 207 -5.05 6.31 -10.93
C ILE A 207 -3.63 5.75 -11.01
N SER A 208 -3.43 4.48 -10.64
CA SER A 208 -2.11 3.81 -10.62
C SER A 208 -1.43 3.75 -11.99
N GLY A 209 -2.16 3.95 -13.09
CA GLY A 209 -1.62 4.10 -14.44
C GLY A 209 -0.91 5.45 -14.68
N GLU A 210 -1.39 6.51 -14.05
CA GLU A 210 -1.04 7.90 -14.37
C GLU A 210 0.35 8.33 -13.86
N TRP A 211 0.88 7.65 -12.84
CA TRP A 211 2.22 7.91 -12.29
C TRP A 211 3.27 6.87 -12.70
N ARG A 212 2.96 5.87 -13.54
CA ARG A 212 3.92 4.81 -13.92
C ARG A 212 5.20 5.33 -14.59
N ASN A 213 5.11 6.51 -15.24
CA ASN A 213 6.25 7.19 -15.85
C ASN A 213 6.98 8.14 -14.88
N ASP A 214 6.37 8.45 -13.73
CA ASP A 214 6.89 9.39 -12.73
C ASP A 214 7.58 8.65 -11.57
N ALA A 215 7.01 7.54 -11.08
CA ALA A 215 7.52 6.77 -9.94
C ALA A 215 7.15 5.28 -9.98
N ILE A 216 7.96 4.45 -9.33
CA ILE A 216 7.59 3.09 -8.91
C ILE A 216 7.10 3.21 -7.46
N VAL A 217 5.81 2.97 -7.23
CA VAL A 217 5.19 3.11 -5.90
C VAL A 217 5.15 1.76 -5.20
N ARG A 218 5.65 1.70 -3.96
CA ARG A 218 5.49 0.58 -3.03
C ARG A 218 4.50 1.02 -1.95
N TYR A 219 3.44 0.24 -1.75
CA TYR A 219 2.52 0.45 -0.65
C TYR A 219 3.05 -0.16 0.64
N ASP A 220 2.83 0.53 1.75
CA ASP A 220 3.23 0.13 3.09
C ASP A 220 2.18 0.62 4.08
N GLN A 221 1.63 -0.31 4.87
CA GLN A 221 0.41 -0.11 5.65
C GLN A 221 0.72 -0.10 7.15
N LEU A 222 1.04 1.07 7.68
CA LEU A 222 1.46 1.25 9.08
C LEU A 222 0.30 1.09 10.08
N MET A 223 -0.83 1.74 9.82
CA MET A 223 -2.01 1.74 10.69
C MET A 223 -3.27 2.20 9.95
N ASN A 224 -4.43 1.70 10.37
CA ASN A 224 -5.73 2.27 10.04
C ASN A 224 -6.41 2.78 11.31
N VAL A 225 -6.52 4.10 11.45
CA VAL A 225 -7.20 4.81 12.53
C VAL A 225 -7.77 6.11 11.95
N ASP A 226 -8.77 6.69 12.61
CA ASP A 226 -9.15 8.07 12.33
C ASP A 226 -8.00 9.01 12.69
N SER A 227 -7.87 10.15 12.01
CA SER A 227 -6.93 11.20 12.40
C SER A 227 -7.14 11.67 13.85
N LEU A 228 -8.40 11.75 14.31
CA LEU A 228 -8.75 12.16 15.67
C LEU A 228 -8.25 11.18 16.74
N ASP A 229 -8.01 9.91 16.37
CA ASP A 229 -7.47 8.88 17.26
C ASP A 229 -5.92 8.83 17.26
N ILE A 230 -5.23 9.72 16.54
CA ILE A 230 -3.76 9.77 16.53
C ILE A 230 -3.24 10.49 17.79
N ASP A 231 -3.10 9.71 18.86
CA ASP A 231 -2.39 10.12 20.07
C ASP A 231 -0.86 10.27 19.86
N SER A 232 -0.18 10.81 20.88
CA SER A 232 1.28 11.05 20.82
C SER A 232 2.11 9.78 20.62
N SER A 233 1.67 8.62 21.11
CA SER A 233 2.37 7.34 20.91
C SER A 233 2.29 6.87 19.46
N ARG A 234 1.12 7.03 18.82
CA ARG A 234 0.90 6.76 17.39
C ARG A 234 1.69 7.75 16.54
N ALA A 235 1.70 9.03 16.90
CA ALA A 235 2.44 10.07 16.18
C ALA A 235 3.96 9.83 16.21
N ILE A 236 4.53 9.41 17.35
CA ILE A 236 5.93 8.97 17.47
C ILE A 236 6.20 7.75 16.59
N ARG A 237 5.30 6.76 16.57
CA ARG A 237 5.43 5.57 15.71
C ARG A 237 5.40 5.94 14.22
N ILE A 238 4.55 6.90 13.79
CA ILE A 238 4.57 7.42 12.41
C ILE A 238 5.93 8.04 12.10
N SER A 239 6.47 8.89 12.99
CA SER A 239 7.78 9.51 12.77
C SER A 239 8.92 8.50 12.66
N GLN A 240 8.94 7.47 13.50
CA GLN A 240 9.97 6.43 13.44
C GLN A 240 9.86 5.61 12.16
N HIS A 241 8.65 5.20 11.77
CA HIS A 241 8.40 4.47 10.53
C HIS A 241 8.80 5.27 9.27
N VAL A 242 8.44 6.55 9.23
CA VAL A 242 8.87 7.47 8.16
C VAL A 242 10.40 7.65 8.15
N THR A 243 11.06 7.64 9.32
CA THR A 243 12.53 7.68 9.41
C THR A 243 13.18 6.39 8.91
N GLU A 244 12.61 5.22 9.20
CA GLU A 244 13.07 3.93 8.69
C GLU A 244 12.94 3.86 7.16
N ALA A 245 11.77 4.22 6.62
CA ALA A 245 11.55 4.32 5.18
C ALA A 245 12.46 5.37 4.51
N ALA A 246 12.73 6.50 5.19
CA ALA A 246 13.66 7.51 4.72
C ALA A 246 15.10 7.00 4.64
N ASN A 247 15.50 6.06 5.50
CA ASN A 247 16.83 5.47 5.50
C ASN A 247 17.02 4.33 4.48
N ASP A 248 15.94 3.70 4.00
CA ASP A 248 16.00 2.66 2.94
C ASP A 248 16.59 3.26 1.64
N PRO A 249 17.77 2.81 1.14
CA PRO A 249 18.38 3.35 -0.07
C PRO A 249 17.57 3.09 -1.36
N GLN A 250 16.57 2.21 -1.34
CA GLN A 250 15.64 2.00 -2.45
C GLN A 250 14.52 3.05 -2.50
N VAL A 251 14.18 3.67 -1.36
CA VAL A 251 13.18 4.74 -1.28
C VAL A 251 13.80 6.05 -1.75
N GLN A 252 13.15 6.73 -2.70
CA GLN A 252 13.57 8.03 -3.22
C GLN A 252 12.72 9.20 -2.70
N GLY A 253 11.52 8.90 -2.20
CA GLY A 253 10.57 9.84 -1.62
C GLY A 253 9.43 9.07 -0.94
N ILE A 254 8.71 9.72 -0.04
CA ILE A 254 7.64 9.13 0.77
C ILE A 254 6.36 9.92 0.52
N VAL A 255 5.24 9.22 0.31
CA VAL A 255 3.89 9.79 0.38
C VAL A 255 3.18 9.18 1.57
N LEU A 256 2.72 10.03 2.50
CA LEU A 256 1.95 9.61 3.67
C LEU A 256 0.51 10.10 3.52
N LEU A 257 -0.44 9.17 3.42
CA LEU A 257 -1.86 9.48 3.48
C LEU A 257 -2.29 9.53 4.96
N ILE A 258 -3.14 10.49 5.30
CA ILE A 258 -3.65 10.67 6.66
C ILE A 258 -5.05 11.33 6.61
N GLY A 259 -5.85 11.10 7.65
CA GLY A 259 -7.08 11.88 7.87
C GLY A 259 -6.78 13.36 8.04
N THR A 260 -7.68 14.23 7.57
CA THR A 260 -7.35 15.65 7.37
C THR A 260 -7.33 16.48 8.66
N ASP A 261 -7.92 16.01 9.76
CA ASP A 261 -8.04 16.81 10.99
C ASP A 261 -6.71 17.06 11.68
N LEU A 262 -5.87 16.02 11.83
CA LEU A 262 -4.51 16.16 12.39
C LEU A 262 -3.40 16.20 11.33
N LEU A 263 -3.74 16.37 10.04
CA LEU A 263 -2.78 16.36 8.95
C LEU A 263 -1.69 17.43 9.14
N SER A 264 -2.07 18.67 9.45
CA SER A 264 -1.13 19.77 9.69
C SER A 264 -0.29 19.57 10.94
N GLU A 265 -0.85 18.99 12.00
CA GLU A 265 -0.14 18.75 13.26
C GLU A 265 0.91 17.64 13.13
N VAL A 266 0.54 16.52 12.49
CA VAL A 266 1.48 15.44 12.20
C VAL A 266 2.53 15.90 11.18
N ALA A 267 2.21 16.78 10.23
CA ALA A 267 3.19 17.38 9.33
C ALA A 267 4.23 18.23 10.07
N VAL A 268 3.80 19.01 11.07
CA VAL A 268 4.71 19.76 11.95
C VAL A 268 5.56 18.80 12.80
N LEU A 269 4.98 17.73 13.34
CA LEU A 269 5.74 16.70 14.06
C LEU A 269 6.83 16.09 13.18
N LEU A 270 6.50 15.60 11.98
CA LEU A 270 7.48 15.01 11.07
C LEU A 270 8.56 16.02 10.65
N ALA A 271 8.19 17.29 10.45
CA ALA A 271 9.14 18.36 10.16
C ALA A 271 10.11 18.61 11.33
N LEU A 272 9.68 18.37 12.57
CA LEU A 272 10.50 18.45 13.79
C LEU A 272 11.34 17.20 14.06
N THR A 273 10.89 16.00 13.70
CA THR A 273 11.50 14.75 14.19
C THR A 273 12.21 13.92 13.12
N VAL A 274 11.82 14.04 11.84
CA VAL A 274 12.46 13.32 10.73
C VAL A 274 13.59 14.15 10.14
N THR A 275 14.70 13.51 9.78
CA THR A 275 15.83 14.09 9.04
C THR A 275 16.21 13.13 7.92
N SER A 276 16.08 13.52 6.64
CA SER A 276 16.03 12.55 5.52
C SER A 276 16.76 12.96 4.23
N HIS A 277 16.73 14.24 3.86
CA HIS A 277 17.00 14.79 2.53
C HIS A 277 16.15 14.25 1.36
N LYS A 278 15.31 13.24 1.57
CA LYS A 278 14.29 12.77 0.60
C LYS A 278 12.97 13.50 0.84
N PRO A 279 12.16 13.76 -0.20
CA PRO A 279 10.86 14.38 -0.07
C PRO A 279 9.88 13.48 0.71
N ILE A 280 9.11 14.11 1.59
CA ILE A 280 8.03 13.51 2.39
C ILE A 280 6.78 14.34 2.10
N VAL A 281 5.82 13.78 1.38
CA VAL A 281 4.60 14.47 0.99
C VAL A 281 3.43 13.92 1.78
N MET A 282 2.78 14.78 2.55
CA MET A 282 1.55 14.44 3.28
C MET A 282 0.33 14.85 2.47
N THR A 283 -0.67 13.98 2.43
CA THR A 283 -1.93 14.24 1.73
C THR A 283 -3.10 13.52 2.40
N GLY A 284 -4.32 13.88 2.00
CA GLY A 284 -5.57 13.40 2.56
C GLY A 284 -6.73 13.71 1.60
N ALA A 285 -7.96 13.58 2.08
CA ALA A 285 -9.15 13.96 1.32
C ALA A 285 -10.15 14.66 2.25
N ILE A 286 -10.91 15.59 1.70
CA ILE A 286 -12.05 16.22 2.38
C ILE A 286 -13.32 15.37 2.21
N LEU A 287 -13.44 14.65 1.10
CA LEU A 287 -14.60 13.82 0.77
C LEU A 287 -14.24 12.33 0.79
N PRO A 288 -15.16 11.44 1.26
CA PRO A 288 -14.91 10.00 1.25
C PRO A 288 -14.70 9.50 -0.19
N HIS A 289 -13.91 8.45 -0.35
CA HIS A 289 -13.49 7.94 -1.66
C HIS A 289 -14.67 7.56 -2.57
N THR A 290 -15.79 7.13 -2.00
CA THR A 290 -17.01 6.77 -2.73
C THR A 290 -17.81 7.97 -3.25
N ALA A 291 -17.51 9.20 -2.83
CA ALA A 291 -18.26 10.39 -3.22
C ALA A 291 -18.11 10.71 -4.72
N VAL A 292 -19.19 11.20 -5.35
CA VAL A 292 -19.19 11.57 -6.80
C VAL A 292 -18.07 12.56 -7.16
N SER A 293 -17.71 13.45 -6.23
CA SER A 293 -16.67 14.47 -6.40
C SER A 293 -15.46 14.25 -5.48
N ALA A 294 -15.12 12.99 -5.14
CA ALA A 294 -14.02 12.66 -4.24
C ALA A 294 -12.68 13.30 -4.70
N ASP A 295 -12.02 14.01 -3.78
CA ASP A 295 -10.76 14.71 -4.05
C ASP A 295 -9.51 13.83 -3.84
N GLY A 296 -9.65 12.75 -3.06
CA GLY A 296 -8.59 11.79 -2.74
C GLY A 296 -7.76 11.32 -3.95
N PRO A 297 -8.34 10.83 -5.05
CA PRO A 297 -7.56 10.32 -6.19
C PRO A 297 -6.64 11.38 -6.83
N GLY A 298 -7.14 12.62 -6.98
CA GLY A 298 -6.34 13.74 -7.50
C GLY A 298 -5.24 14.15 -6.53
N ASN A 299 -5.56 14.21 -5.24
CA ASN A 299 -4.60 14.52 -4.18
C ASN A 299 -3.45 13.48 -4.12
N ILE A 300 -3.74 12.17 -4.25
CA ILE A 300 -2.71 11.11 -4.29
C ILE A 300 -1.82 11.26 -5.54
N LEU A 301 -2.42 11.43 -6.72
CA LEU A 301 -1.65 11.59 -7.96
C LEU A 301 -0.72 12.81 -7.91
N ALA A 302 -1.23 13.93 -7.40
CA ALA A 302 -0.44 15.13 -7.15
C ALA A 302 0.68 14.86 -6.14
N ALA A 303 0.40 14.17 -5.02
CA ALA A 303 1.38 13.89 -3.98
C ALA A 303 2.52 12.96 -4.47
N VAL A 304 2.20 11.91 -5.24
CA VAL A 304 3.20 11.02 -5.86
C VAL A 304 4.09 11.79 -6.82
N ARG A 305 3.52 12.65 -7.68
CA ARG A 305 4.30 13.49 -8.60
C ARG A 305 5.12 14.57 -7.88
N THR A 306 4.63 15.10 -6.75
CA THR A 306 5.43 15.98 -5.88
C THR A 306 6.61 15.23 -5.26
N ALA A 307 6.42 14.01 -4.75
CA ALA A 307 7.50 13.19 -4.21
C ALA A 307 8.53 12.77 -5.28
N ALA A 308 8.11 12.62 -6.54
CA ALA A 308 9.00 12.33 -7.67
C ALA A 308 9.69 13.58 -8.27
N ALA A 309 9.20 14.79 -7.96
CA ALA A 309 9.71 16.03 -8.54
C ALA A 309 11.13 16.36 -8.03
N LYS A 310 12.02 16.70 -8.96
CA LYS A 310 13.43 16.96 -8.66
C LYS A 310 13.65 18.42 -8.24
N GLY A 311 14.53 18.63 -7.26
CA GLY A 311 15.13 19.93 -6.97
C GLY A 311 14.45 20.78 -5.89
N TRP A 312 13.27 20.40 -5.37
CA TRP A 312 12.61 21.14 -4.29
C TRP A 312 13.03 20.68 -2.89
N SER A 313 13.28 19.37 -2.71
CA SER A 313 13.81 18.79 -1.47
C SER A 313 15.34 18.86 -1.46
N SER A 314 15.91 19.82 -0.73
CA SER A 314 17.35 19.85 -0.47
C SER A 314 17.66 20.36 0.94
N LYS A 315 18.64 19.73 1.59
CA LYS A 315 19.23 20.11 2.89
C LYS A 315 18.22 20.52 3.99
N GLY A 316 17.40 19.57 4.43
CA GLY A 316 16.49 19.72 5.59
C GLY A 316 15.04 20.03 5.23
N HIS A 317 14.77 20.35 3.96
CA HIS A 317 13.43 20.59 3.42
C HIS A 317 12.82 19.27 2.96
N GLU A 318 12.01 18.66 3.81
CA GLU A 318 11.56 17.27 3.58
C GLU A 318 10.03 17.17 3.59
N VAL A 319 9.35 17.74 4.59
CA VAL A 319 7.88 17.60 4.72
C VAL A 319 7.13 18.73 4.03
N VAL A 320 6.18 18.40 3.16
CA VAL A 320 5.17 19.31 2.60
C VAL A 320 3.78 18.68 2.64
N ILE A 321 2.75 19.52 2.65
CA ILE A 321 1.34 19.16 2.54
C ILE A 321 0.89 19.40 1.10
N VAL A 322 0.31 18.40 0.45
CA VAL A 322 -0.31 18.51 -0.89
C VAL A 322 -1.78 18.15 -0.77
N ILE A 323 -2.65 19.14 -0.85
CA ILE A 323 -4.12 18.96 -0.80
C ILE A 323 -4.81 20.19 -1.41
N GLN A 324 -6.00 20.03 -2.01
CA GLN A 324 -6.77 21.13 -2.61
C GLN A 324 -5.95 21.99 -3.59
N ASN A 325 -5.17 21.33 -4.46
CA ASN A 325 -4.27 21.93 -5.45
C ASN A 325 -3.21 22.91 -4.90
N LYS A 326 -2.90 22.87 -3.59
CA LYS A 326 -1.84 23.66 -2.96
C LYS A 326 -0.69 22.76 -2.52
N ILE A 327 0.54 23.27 -2.64
CA ILE A 327 1.73 22.71 -2.00
C ILE A 327 2.11 23.66 -0.86
N MET A 328 2.07 23.17 0.37
CA MET A 328 2.24 24.02 1.55
C MET A 328 3.29 23.45 2.51
N ALA A 329 4.04 24.34 3.16
CA ALA A 329 4.89 23.98 4.29
C ALA A 329 4.02 23.64 5.51
N PRO A 330 4.44 22.72 6.39
CA PRO A 330 3.71 22.40 7.62
C PRO A 330 3.51 23.63 8.51
N TRP A 331 4.51 24.51 8.56
CA TRP A 331 4.54 25.73 9.38
C TRP A 331 3.48 26.73 8.91
N GLY A 332 2.54 27.08 9.79
CA GLY A 332 1.50 28.06 9.50
C GLY A 332 0.37 27.58 8.57
N THR A 333 0.41 26.34 8.08
CA THR A 333 -0.74 25.71 7.43
C THR A 333 -1.74 25.28 8.50
N LYS A 334 -3.00 25.66 8.32
CA LYS A 334 -4.12 25.23 9.17
C LYS A 334 -5.28 24.69 8.33
N LYS A 335 -6.02 23.74 8.88
CA LYS A 335 -7.36 23.38 8.40
C LYS A 335 -8.37 24.29 9.10
N GLU A 336 -9.16 25.04 8.32
CA GLU A 336 -10.35 25.74 8.80
C GLU A 336 -11.56 25.17 8.06
N GLU A 337 -12.52 24.63 8.82
CA GLU A 337 -13.63 23.82 8.29
C GLU A 337 -13.10 22.74 7.33
N ASN A 338 -13.44 22.85 6.04
CA ASN A 338 -13.03 21.95 4.97
C ASN A 338 -11.98 22.57 4.03
N GLN A 339 -11.25 23.60 4.47
CA GLN A 339 -10.21 24.27 3.68
C GLN A 339 -8.85 24.22 4.36
N PHE A 340 -7.82 23.83 3.60
CA PHE A 340 -6.43 24.05 4.03
C PHE A 340 -5.98 25.44 3.61
N LEU A 341 -5.68 26.27 4.60
CA LEU A 341 -5.27 27.65 4.42
C LEU A 341 -3.77 27.79 4.73
N PRO A 342 -2.96 28.27 3.77
CA PRO A 342 -1.58 28.60 4.02
C PRO A 342 -1.48 29.89 4.82
N GLY A 343 -0.69 29.88 5.90
CA GLY A 343 -0.17 31.09 6.51
C GLY A 343 0.92 31.79 5.67
N PRO A 344 1.37 32.98 6.10
CA PRO A 344 2.45 33.74 5.48
C PRO A 344 3.71 32.90 5.26
N GLY A 345 4.20 32.89 4.02
CA GLY A 345 5.39 32.12 3.62
C GLY A 345 5.21 30.60 3.60
N SER A 346 4.03 30.06 3.92
CA SER A 346 3.78 28.62 3.92
C SER A 346 3.27 28.08 2.58
N LEU A 347 2.64 28.89 1.73
CA LEU A 347 2.32 28.48 0.36
C LEU A 347 3.63 28.39 -0.43
N LEU A 348 3.97 27.20 -0.93
CA LEU A 348 5.20 26.93 -1.68
C LEU A 348 4.95 26.85 -3.18
N GLY A 349 3.75 26.45 -3.57
CA GLY A 349 3.37 26.24 -4.95
C GLY A 349 1.94 25.73 -5.07
N GLU A 350 1.57 25.41 -6.29
CA GLU A 350 0.24 24.93 -6.65
C GLU A 350 0.35 23.63 -7.46
N ILE A 351 -0.76 22.94 -7.64
CA ILE A 351 -0.87 21.78 -8.53
C ILE A 351 -1.63 22.20 -9.78
N GLU A 352 -0.96 22.14 -10.93
CA GLU A 352 -1.53 22.40 -12.26
C GLU A 352 -1.48 21.10 -13.07
N ASP A 353 -2.58 20.68 -13.69
CA ASP A 353 -2.69 19.40 -14.44
C ASP A 353 -2.15 18.17 -13.68
N SER A 354 -2.41 18.12 -12.37
CA SER A 354 -1.87 17.11 -11.44
C SER A 354 -0.33 17.06 -11.44
N ARG A 355 0.36 18.18 -11.63
CA ARG A 355 1.82 18.34 -11.54
C ARG A 355 2.20 19.47 -10.58
N PRO A 356 3.33 19.36 -9.86
CA PRO A 356 3.76 20.37 -8.90
C PRO A 356 4.40 21.59 -9.57
N CYS A 357 3.81 22.76 -9.36
CA CYS A 357 4.32 24.07 -9.78
C CYS A 357 4.82 24.84 -8.55
N PHE A 358 6.07 24.55 -8.14
CA PHE A 358 6.75 25.27 -7.06
C PHE A 358 7.09 26.71 -7.47
N ARG A 359 6.64 27.68 -6.67
CA ARG A 359 7.02 29.10 -6.77
C ARG A 359 8.13 29.46 -5.78
N TRP A 360 8.15 28.78 -4.63
CA TRP A 360 9.14 28.89 -3.57
C TRP A 360 9.59 27.50 -3.13
N SER A 361 10.88 27.34 -2.82
CA SER A 361 11.33 26.19 -2.04
C SER A 361 10.82 26.33 -0.60
N PRO A 362 10.63 25.21 0.14
CA PRO A 362 10.47 25.27 1.59
C PRO A 362 11.63 26.08 2.23
N ASP A 363 11.37 26.75 3.35
CA ASP A 363 12.39 27.58 3.99
C ASP A 363 13.37 26.74 4.84
N PRO A 364 14.70 26.91 4.71
CA PRO A 364 15.71 26.21 5.51
C PRO A 364 15.75 26.61 6.98
N ARG A 365 14.99 27.62 7.43
CA ARG A 365 14.99 28.12 8.81
C ARG A 365 14.90 26.94 9.78
N ALA A 366 16.06 26.67 10.38
CA ALA A 366 16.37 25.37 10.95
C ALA A 366 15.72 25.24 12.33
N TYR A 367 14.45 24.83 12.33
CA TYR A 367 13.81 24.33 13.54
C TYR A 367 14.64 23.16 14.08
N MET A 368 14.86 23.18 15.39
CA MET A 368 15.66 22.17 16.08
C MET A 368 15.07 20.79 15.80
N LYS A 369 15.86 19.92 15.16
CA LYS A 369 15.45 18.53 14.91
C LYS A 369 15.53 17.73 16.21
N PHE A 370 14.43 17.11 16.60
CA PHE A 370 14.33 16.30 17.81
C PHE A 370 14.53 14.82 17.46
N GLY A 371 15.70 14.27 17.80
CA GLY A 371 16.03 12.88 17.53
C GLY A 371 15.25 11.91 18.43
N LEU A 372 14.39 11.08 17.82
CA LEU A 372 13.56 10.10 18.54
C LEU A 372 14.23 8.72 18.76
N GLY A 373 15.48 8.55 18.33
CA GLY A 373 16.16 7.24 18.32
C GLY A 373 16.41 6.60 19.70
N GLY A 374 16.23 7.35 20.79
CA GLY A 374 16.30 6.84 22.16
C GLY A 374 14.95 6.36 22.74
N LEU A 375 13.84 6.52 22.01
CA LEU A 375 12.50 6.14 22.46
C LEU A 375 12.07 4.82 21.81
N SER A 376 11.50 3.91 22.61
CA SER A 376 10.84 2.72 22.08
C SER A 376 9.60 3.12 21.25
N PRO A 377 9.25 2.41 20.17
CA PRO A 377 8.04 2.70 19.40
C PRO A 377 6.77 2.67 20.24
N GLY A 378 5.93 3.69 20.09
CA GLY A 378 4.74 3.86 20.92
C GLY A 378 5.03 4.36 22.34
N THR A 379 6.21 4.92 22.63
CA THR A 379 6.41 5.68 23.87
C THR A 379 5.60 6.98 23.79
N PRO A 380 4.63 7.25 24.70
CA PRO A 380 3.89 8.50 24.68
C PRO A 380 4.80 9.67 25.06
N LEU A 381 4.54 10.84 24.47
CA LEU A 381 5.21 12.07 24.86
C LEU A 381 4.73 12.55 26.25
N PRO A 382 5.54 13.34 26.97
CA PRO A 382 5.07 14.04 28.18
C PRO A 382 3.79 14.82 27.91
N GLU A 383 2.84 14.76 28.83
CA GLU A 383 1.54 15.41 28.66
C GLU A 383 1.67 16.93 28.57
N VAL A 384 1.14 17.50 27.48
CA VAL A 384 1.07 18.94 27.24
C VAL A 384 -0.39 19.32 27.02
N VAL A 385 -0.92 20.19 27.89
CA VAL A 385 -2.33 20.58 27.85
C VAL A 385 -2.49 21.94 27.18
N ARG A 386 -3.42 22.04 26.23
CA ARG A 386 -3.81 23.31 25.61
C ARG A 386 -4.96 23.95 26.41
N PHE A 387 -4.85 25.25 26.67
CA PHE A 387 -5.94 26.08 27.16
C PHE A 387 -6.11 27.29 26.25
N ASP A 388 -7.35 27.55 25.87
CA ASP A 388 -7.77 28.72 25.11
C ASP A 388 -8.43 29.73 26.07
N ALA A 389 -7.97 30.98 26.02
CA ALA A 389 -8.47 32.05 26.86
C ALA A 389 -9.92 32.37 26.51
N HIS A 390 -10.79 32.38 27.51
CA HIS A 390 -12.18 32.80 27.37
C HIS A 390 -12.58 33.79 28.47
N GLN A 391 -13.73 34.45 28.30
CA GLN A 391 -14.31 35.28 29.36
C GLN A 391 -14.47 34.43 30.63
N ASP A 392 -14.05 34.98 31.78
CA ASP A 392 -14.08 34.29 33.08
C ASP A 392 -13.24 33.01 33.18
N PHE A 393 -12.27 32.76 32.28
CA PHE A 393 -11.27 31.70 32.45
C PHE A 393 -10.62 31.80 33.84
N ARG A 394 -10.56 30.69 34.59
CA ARG A 394 -9.97 30.63 35.93
C ARG A 394 -8.82 29.64 35.97
N ALA A 395 -7.73 30.02 36.64
CA ALA A 395 -6.52 29.21 36.71
C ALA A 395 -6.65 27.89 37.49
N TYR A 396 -7.78 27.59 38.15
CA TYR A 396 -7.99 26.26 38.74
C TYR A 396 -7.95 25.14 37.68
N LEU A 397 -8.26 25.45 36.40
CA LEU A 397 -8.10 24.52 35.28
C LEU A 397 -6.63 24.16 35.04
N VAL A 398 -5.75 25.16 35.15
CA VAL A 398 -4.28 24.99 35.09
C VAL A 398 -3.80 24.21 36.31
N GLU A 399 -4.25 24.55 37.52
CA GLU A 399 -3.94 23.79 38.75
C GLU A 399 -4.34 22.32 38.64
N ALA A 400 -5.53 22.04 38.09
CA ALA A 400 -6.00 20.68 37.88
C ALA A 400 -5.13 19.91 36.86
N ALA A 401 -4.70 20.53 35.75
CA ALA A 401 -3.80 19.89 34.80
C ALA A 401 -2.41 19.60 35.42
N ILE A 402 -1.84 20.52 36.21
CA ILE A 402 -0.60 20.27 36.95
C ILE A 402 -0.78 19.10 37.92
N ALA A 403 -1.89 19.08 38.69
CA ALA A 403 -2.19 18.04 39.66
C ALA A 403 -2.39 16.64 39.03
N ASN A 404 -2.90 16.58 37.78
CA ASN A 404 -3.00 15.33 37.02
C ASN A 404 -1.68 14.91 36.34
N GLY A 405 -0.66 15.75 36.37
CA GLY A 405 0.71 15.38 35.99
C GLY A 405 1.26 16.06 34.73
N ALA A 406 0.54 17.00 34.13
CA ALA A 406 0.97 17.75 32.95
C ALA A 406 2.40 18.31 33.09
N LYS A 407 3.21 18.16 32.03
CA LYS A 407 4.63 18.57 32.00
C LYS A 407 4.85 19.86 31.21
N GLY A 408 3.92 20.21 30.33
CA GLY A 408 3.88 21.51 29.68
C GLY A 408 2.45 21.99 29.43
N MET A 409 2.33 23.26 29.04
CA MET A 409 1.05 23.86 28.67
C MET A 409 1.21 24.83 27.50
N VAL A 410 0.20 24.87 26.64
CA VAL A 410 0.05 25.89 25.58
C VAL A 410 -1.13 26.77 25.93
N LEU A 411 -0.88 28.05 26.13
CA LEU A 411 -1.83 29.05 26.61
C LEU A 411 -2.17 30.01 25.46
N VAL A 412 -3.19 29.68 24.68
CA VAL A 412 -3.68 30.49 23.56
C VAL A 412 -4.48 31.69 24.10
N GLY A 413 -3.93 32.89 23.99
CA GLY A 413 -4.54 34.15 24.42
C GLY A 413 -5.15 34.97 23.28
N TYR A 414 -5.89 36.01 23.64
CA TYR A 414 -6.52 36.95 22.71
C TYR A 414 -5.49 37.85 22.00
N GLY A 415 -5.67 38.13 20.71
CA GLY A 415 -4.85 39.10 19.97
C GLY A 415 -3.37 38.72 19.99
N ASP A 416 -2.51 39.57 20.56
CA ASP A 416 -1.06 39.32 20.73
C ASP A 416 -0.69 38.23 21.78
N GLY A 417 -1.67 37.42 22.23
CA GLY A 417 -1.51 36.45 23.31
C GLY A 417 -1.85 37.02 24.70
N TYR A 418 -2.78 37.98 24.76
CA TYR A 418 -3.28 38.56 26.01
C TYR A 418 -4.15 37.59 26.81
N TRP A 419 -4.01 37.63 28.13
CA TRP A 419 -4.77 36.82 29.08
C TRP A 419 -5.46 37.71 30.12
N PRO A 420 -6.63 37.31 30.67
CA PRO A 420 -7.29 38.04 31.75
C PRO A 420 -6.34 38.21 32.95
N GLU A 421 -6.16 39.45 33.42
CA GLU A 421 -5.07 39.83 34.34
C GLU A 421 -4.99 38.93 35.59
N ALA A 422 -6.12 38.73 36.29
CA ALA A 422 -6.16 37.91 37.50
C ALA A 422 -5.71 36.45 37.23
N SER A 423 -6.08 35.90 36.09
CA SER A 423 -5.71 34.55 35.68
C SER A 423 -4.26 34.48 35.23
N ALA A 424 -3.77 35.49 34.49
CA ALA A 424 -2.36 35.61 34.11
C ALA A 424 -1.42 35.69 35.33
N GLN A 425 -1.80 36.45 36.36
CA GLN A 425 -1.05 36.53 37.62
C GLN A 425 -0.97 35.18 38.34
N GLN A 426 -2.10 34.45 38.43
CA GLN A 426 -2.16 33.13 39.07
C GLN A 426 -1.40 32.06 38.25
N ILE A 427 -1.55 32.04 36.92
CA ILE A 427 -0.81 31.17 36.00
C ILE A 427 0.70 31.38 36.15
N LYS A 428 1.16 32.64 36.17
CA LYS A 428 2.58 32.95 36.37
C LYS A 428 3.11 32.40 37.70
N LYS A 429 2.37 32.61 38.79
CA LYS A 429 2.71 32.06 40.10
C LYS A 429 2.84 30.52 40.05
N LEU A 430 1.91 29.85 39.40
CA LEU A 430 1.93 28.39 39.25
C LEU A 430 3.13 27.91 38.41
N ALA A 431 3.52 28.63 37.36
CA ALA A 431 4.73 28.32 36.59
C ALA A 431 5.99 28.40 37.47
N ASP A 432 6.13 29.49 38.23
CA ASP A 432 7.27 29.75 39.12
C ASP A 432 7.35 28.72 40.27
N GLU A 433 6.21 28.27 40.82
CA GLU A 433 6.15 27.31 41.94
C GLU A 433 6.31 25.83 41.53
N THR A 434 5.93 25.47 40.30
CA THR A 434 5.83 24.04 39.89
C THR A 434 6.86 23.61 38.85
N GLY A 435 7.51 24.55 38.17
CA GLY A 435 8.49 24.27 37.11
C GLY A 435 7.88 23.68 35.83
N VAL A 436 6.56 23.69 35.68
CA VAL A 436 5.87 23.25 34.45
C VAL A 436 6.12 24.27 33.33
N VAL A 437 6.47 23.78 32.15
CA VAL A 437 6.80 24.65 31.00
C VAL A 437 5.52 25.23 30.40
N MET A 438 5.28 26.53 30.54
CA MET A 438 4.12 27.21 29.99
C MET A 438 4.51 28.10 28.80
N VAL A 439 3.87 27.89 27.66
CA VAL A 439 4.10 28.65 26.42
C VAL A 439 2.86 29.47 26.09
N PHE A 440 3.00 30.79 25.99
CA PHE A 440 1.92 31.68 25.55
C PHE A 440 1.85 31.72 24.03
N ALA A 441 0.65 31.53 23.49
CA ALA A 441 0.32 31.57 22.07
C ALA A 441 -0.80 32.60 21.83
N ALA A 442 -1.10 32.86 20.56
CA ALA A 442 -2.02 33.90 20.12
C ALA A 442 -3.09 33.33 19.18
N GLU A 443 -4.36 33.62 19.45
CA GLU A 443 -5.45 33.34 18.53
C GLU A 443 -5.47 34.40 17.41
N GLY A 444 -5.18 33.99 16.17
CA GLY A 444 -5.56 34.77 14.99
C GLY A 444 -4.54 35.70 14.34
N GLN A 445 -3.23 35.65 14.68
CA GLN A 445 -2.21 36.36 13.88
C GLN A 445 -0.99 35.51 13.52
N LEU A 446 -0.81 35.30 12.21
CA LEU A 446 0.43 34.81 11.63
C LEU A 446 1.36 35.96 11.16
N GLU A 447 0.95 37.22 11.33
CA GLU A 447 1.62 38.41 10.77
C GLU A 447 2.79 38.96 11.59
N ARG A 448 3.35 38.20 12.56
CA ARG A 448 4.69 38.50 13.08
C ARG A 448 5.79 38.07 12.11
N ALA A 449 5.76 38.66 10.92
CA ALA A 449 6.97 38.90 10.15
C ALA A 449 7.86 39.84 10.96
N HIS A 450 9.15 39.48 11.09
CA HIS A 450 10.15 40.15 11.91
C HIS A 450 10.07 41.69 11.87
N ALA A 451 10.04 42.29 13.06
CA ALA A 451 10.32 43.70 13.33
C ALA A 451 11.38 43.78 14.45
#